data_AF-A0A4U1FR15-F1
#
_entry.id   AF-A0A4U1FR15-F1
#
_cell.length_a   1.000
_cell.length_b   1.000
_cell.length_c   1.000
_cell.angle_alpha   90.00
_cell.angle_beta   90.00
_cell.angle_gamma   90.00
#
_symmetry.space_group_name_H-M   'P 1'
#
loop_
_entity.id
_entity.type
_entity.pdbx_description
1 polymer ?
#
loop_
_entity_poly.entity_id
_entity_poly.type
_entity_poly.pdbx_seq_one_letter_code
_entity_poly.pdbx_strand_id
1 'polypeptide(L)'
;MHSFLDYIMGGCHIQFTVAIDSTASIGDLRNSCSLPYIHPCQPNEYLKALVAVGEICQDYDSDKMFPAFGFGARILPEYRVSHDFAINFNEDNPECAGIQGVVEAYQSCLPKL
;
A
#
# COMPACT_ATOMS: atom_id res chain seq x y z
N MET A 1 16.00 -22.41 -23.86
CA MET A 1 15.14 -21.23 -23.66
C MET A 1 14.26 -21.53 -22.47
N HIS A 2 14.28 -20.69 -21.44
CA HIS A 2 13.47 -20.89 -20.23
C HIS A 2 12.25 -19.97 -20.27
N SER A 3 11.09 -20.50 -19.91
CA SER A 3 9.83 -19.78 -19.80
C SER A 3 9.68 -19.13 -18.42
N PHE A 4 8.72 -18.22 -18.25
CA PHE A 4 8.37 -17.64 -16.95
C PHE A 4 8.10 -18.73 -15.89
N LEU A 5 7.35 -19.78 -16.27
CA LEU A 5 7.01 -20.88 -15.37
C LEU A 5 8.23 -21.69 -14.95
N ASP A 6 9.25 -21.80 -15.81
CA ASP A 6 10.49 -22.52 -15.44
C ASP A 6 11.20 -21.83 -14.28
N TYR A 7 11.15 -20.50 -14.21
CA TYR A 7 11.72 -19.74 -13.08
C TYR A 7 10.88 -19.91 -11.81
N ILE A 8 9.55 -19.81 -11.91
CA ILE A 8 8.66 -20.00 -10.75
C ILE A 8 8.77 -21.42 -10.19
N MET A 9 8.71 -22.45 -11.04
CA MET A 9 8.91 -23.84 -10.65
C MET A 9 10.33 -24.11 -10.13
N GLY A 10 11.31 -23.33 -10.59
CA GLY A 10 12.69 -23.34 -10.10
C GLY A 10 12.88 -22.66 -8.74
N GLY A 11 11.83 -22.14 -8.11
CA GLY A 11 11.87 -21.50 -6.79
C GLY A 11 12.08 -19.98 -6.82
N CYS A 12 12.02 -19.35 -7.99
CA CYS A 12 11.99 -17.90 -8.09
C CYS A 12 10.65 -17.37 -7.56
N HIS A 13 10.70 -16.33 -6.73
CA HIS A 13 9.54 -15.62 -6.20
C HIS A 13 9.55 -14.17 -6.70
N ILE A 14 8.38 -13.54 -6.71
CA ILE A 14 8.19 -12.13 -7.07
C ILE A 14 7.87 -11.37 -5.80
N GLN A 15 8.79 -10.52 -5.37
CA GLN A 15 8.57 -9.65 -4.23
C GLN A 15 7.65 -8.49 -4.61
N PHE A 16 6.62 -8.26 -3.80
CA PHE A 16 5.65 -7.18 -3.99
C PHE A 16 5.88 -6.05 -2.98
N THR A 17 5.96 -4.81 -3.47
CA THR A 17 6.17 -3.60 -2.66
C THR A 17 5.19 -2.53 -3.10
N VAL A 18 4.64 -1.80 -2.13
CA VAL A 18 3.58 -0.81 -2.35
C VAL A 18 4.08 0.58 -1.95
N ALA A 19 3.81 1.58 -2.79
CA ALA A 19 4.04 2.98 -2.48
C ALA A 19 2.79 3.81 -2.82
N ILE A 20 2.27 4.56 -1.86
CA ILE A 20 0.99 5.27 -1.95
C ILE A 20 1.22 6.79 -1.94
N ASP A 21 0.79 7.45 -3.01
CA ASP A 21 0.78 8.91 -3.09
C ASP A 21 -0.26 9.49 -2.13
N SER A 22 0.20 10.31 -1.19
CA SER A 22 -0.59 10.99 -0.18
C SER A 22 -0.48 12.51 -0.27
N THR A 23 -0.14 13.05 -1.44
CA THR A 23 -0.06 14.49 -1.69
C THR A 23 -1.40 15.20 -1.54
N ALA A 24 -1.38 16.37 -0.90
CA ALA A 24 -2.59 17.18 -0.63
C ALA A 24 -3.38 17.59 -1.89
N SER A 25 -2.75 17.59 -3.08
CA SER A 25 -3.43 17.83 -4.36
C SER A 25 -4.46 16.78 -4.74
N ILE A 26 -4.40 15.59 -4.14
CA ILE A 26 -5.33 14.47 -4.38
C ILE A 26 -6.69 14.71 -3.70
N GLY A 27 -6.73 15.64 -2.73
CA GLY A 27 -7.95 16.13 -2.08
C GLY A 27 -8.05 15.77 -0.59
N ASP A 28 -8.92 16.49 0.11
CA ASP A 28 -9.16 16.32 1.55
C ASP A 28 -10.00 15.07 1.83
N LEU A 29 -9.55 14.22 2.76
CA LEU A 29 -10.26 13.01 3.22
C LEU A 29 -11.70 13.25 3.70
N ARG A 30 -12.06 14.48 4.03
CA ARG A 30 -13.43 14.88 4.43
C ARG A 30 -14.33 15.21 3.25
N ASN A 31 -13.76 15.40 2.07
CA ASN A 31 -14.52 15.66 0.86
C ASN A 31 -14.90 14.33 0.21
N SER A 32 -16.20 14.03 0.13
CA SER A 32 -16.72 12.80 -0.47
C SER A 32 -16.39 12.63 -1.96
N CYS A 33 -15.98 13.70 -2.64
CA CYS A 33 -15.54 13.68 -4.03
C CYS A 33 -14.01 13.54 -4.17
N SER A 34 -13.25 13.53 -3.07
CA SER A 34 -11.80 13.37 -3.12
C SER A 34 -11.42 11.91 -3.39
N LEU A 35 -10.28 11.72 -4.07
CA LEU A 35 -9.76 10.39 -4.41
C LEU A 35 -9.41 9.49 -3.20
N PRO A 36 -8.92 9.99 -2.05
CA PRO A 36 -8.59 9.14 -0.91
C PRO A 36 -9.77 8.96 0.05
N TYR A 37 -10.94 9.57 -0.22
CA TYR A 37 -12.15 9.41 0.60
C TYR A 37 -12.50 7.93 0.80
N ILE A 38 -12.62 7.50 2.06
CA ILE A 38 -13.12 6.16 2.38
C ILE A 38 -14.64 6.24 2.49
N HIS A 39 -15.35 5.76 1.45
CA HIS A 39 -16.80 5.62 1.53
C HIS A 39 -17.17 4.34 2.30
N PRO A 40 -18.15 4.37 3.22
CA PRO A 40 -18.57 3.18 3.98
C PRO A 40 -19.18 2.04 3.14
N CYS A 41 -19.38 2.26 1.83
CA CYS A 41 -20.10 1.35 0.93
C CYS A 41 -19.32 1.05 -0.35
N GLN A 42 -18.27 1.82 -0.67
CA GLN A 42 -17.54 1.68 -1.91
C GLN A 42 -16.04 1.93 -1.69
N PRO A 43 -15.15 1.02 -2.13
CA PRO A 43 -13.71 1.25 -2.07
C PRO A 43 -13.33 2.40 -3.00
N ASN A 44 -12.36 3.21 -2.59
CA ASN A 44 -11.74 4.22 -3.45
C ASN A 44 -10.80 3.56 -4.49
N GLU A 45 -10.31 4.37 -5.43
CA GLU A 45 -9.46 3.88 -6.53
C GLU A 45 -8.15 3.27 -6.02
N TYR A 46 -7.58 3.78 -4.92
CA TYR A 46 -6.40 3.20 -4.29
C TYR A 46 -6.69 1.80 -3.75
N LEU A 47 -7.77 1.61 -3.00
CA LEU A 47 -8.17 0.30 -2.47
C LEU A 47 -8.44 -0.70 -3.60
N LYS A 48 -9.11 -0.26 -4.68
CA LYS A 48 -9.33 -1.11 -5.86
C LYS A 48 -8.01 -1.55 -6.49
N ALA A 49 -7.07 -0.63 -6.67
CA ALA A 49 -5.77 -0.93 -7.27
C ALA A 49 -4.93 -1.87 -6.38
N LEU A 50 -4.89 -1.60 -5.07
CA LEU A 50 -4.20 -2.44 -4.09
C LEU A 50 -4.72 -3.89 -4.16
N VAL A 51 -6.04 -4.06 -4.03
CA VAL A 51 -6.65 -5.40 -4.06
C VAL A 51 -6.43 -6.09 -5.41
N ALA A 52 -6.72 -5.41 -6.53
CA ALA A 52 -6.62 -6.02 -7.85
C ALA A 52 -5.20 -6.50 -8.21
N VAL A 53 -4.18 -5.74 -7.83
CA VAL A 53 -2.77 -6.12 -8.08
C VAL A 53 -2.27 -7.11 -7.02
N GLY A 54 -2.54 -6.83 -5.75
CA GLY A 54 -2.06 -7.64 -4.64
C GLY A 54 -2.68 -9.03 -4.57
N GLU A 55 -3.93 -9.21 -5.01
CA GLU A 55 -4.55 -10.54 -5.16
C GLU A 55 -3.79 -11.46 -6.11
N ILE A 56 -3.19 -10.90 -7.16
CA ILE A 56 -2.42 -11.67 -8.13
C ILE A 56 -0.98 -11.84 -7.65
N CYS A 57 -0.33 -10.74 -7.25
CA CYS A 57 1.09 -10.75 -6.90
C CYS A 57 1.38 -11.61 -5.66
N GLN A 58 0.47 -11.68 -4.69
CA GLN A 58 0.72 -12.42 -3.45
C GLN A 58 0.93 -13.92 -3.65
N ASP A 59 0.43 -14.52 -4.73
CA ASP A 59 0.60 -15.94 -5.00
C ASP A 59 2.01 -16.29 -5.51
N TYR A 60 2.77 -15.28 -5.92
CA TYR A 60 4.16 -15.41 -6.37
C TYR A 60 5.18 -15.05 -5.30
N ASP A 61 4.72 -14.59 -4.14
CA ASP A 61 5.54 -14.27 -2.98
C ASP A 61 5.45 -15.43 -1.95
N SER A 62 6.59 -15.84 -1.42
CA SER A 62 6.66 -17.01 -0.54
C SER A 62 6.27 -16.71 0.91
N ASP A 63 6.63 -15.54 1.42
CA ASP A 63 6.33 -15.13 2.80
C ASP A 63 5.10 -14.24 2.90
N LYS A 64 4.71 -13.62 1.77
CA LYS A 64 3.57 -12.71 1.67
C LYS A 64 3.71 -11.52 2.62
N MET A 65 4.93 -11.07 2.86
CA MET A 65 5.26 -9.90 3.64
C MET A 65 5.56 -8.75 2.70
N PHE A 66 4.67 -7.75 2.67
CA PHE A 66 4.74 -6.66 1.69
C PHE A 66 5.17 -5.37 2.37
N PRO A 67 6.38 -4.86 2.08
CA PRO A 67 6.76 -3.51 2.45
C PRO A 67 5.79 -2.51 1.83
N ALA A 68 5.23 -1.62 2.66
CA ALA A 68 4.26 -0.65 2.22
C ALA A 68 4.60 0.76 2.72
N PHE A 69 4.72 1.68 1.77
CA PHE A 69 5.20 3.03 1.98
C PHE A 69 4.19 4.07 1.51
N GLY A 70 4.25 5.25 2.11
CA GLY A 70 3.55 6.44 1.65
C GLY A 70 4.53 7.56 1.33
N PHE A 71 4.11 8.51 0.49
CA PHE A 71 4.90 9.70 0.22
C PHE A 71 4.02 10.94 0.00
N GLY A 72 4.56 12.13 0.26
CA GLY A 72 3.91 13.39 -0.04
C GLY A 72 2.91 13.90 1.01
N ALA A 73 2.85 13.27 2.19
CA ALA A 73 1.98 13.67 3.30
C ALA A 73 2.71 14.45 4.40
N ARG A 74 1.95 15.14 5.26
CA ARG A 74 2.46 15.82 6.45
C ARG A 74 2.07 15.02 7.69
N ILE A 75 3.00 14.22 8.20
CA ILE A 75 2.69 13.25 9.25
C ILE A 75 2.77 13.91 10.63
N LEU A 76 1.84 13.55 11.51
CA LEU A 76 1.87 13.89 12.93
C LEU A 76 3.07 13.22 13.65
N PRO A 77 3.72 13.87 14.63
CA PRO A 77 3.39 15.17 15.24
C PRO A 77 4.15 16.37 14.63
N GLU A 78 5.21 16.14 13.84
CA GLU A 78 6.06 17.24 13.37
C GLU A 78 5.46 18.06 12.22
N TYR A 79 4.44 17.54 11.52
CA TYR A 79 3.81 18.17 10.35
C TYR A 79 4.81 18.58 9.26
N ARG A 80 5.94 17.89 9.19
CA ARG A 80 6.90 18.02 8.10
C ARG A 80 6.44 17.13 6.95
N VAL A 81 6.68 17.58 5.72
CA VAL A 81 6.40 16.75 4.54
C VAL A 81 7.34 15.55 4.62
N SER A 82 6.75 14.36 4.65
CA SER A 82 7.50 13.12 4.50
C SER A 82 7.47 12.69 3.03
N HIS A 83 8.64 12.38 2.51
CA HIS A 83 8.82 11.87 1.16
C HIS A 83 8.85 10.33 1.11
N ASP A 84 8.93 9.70 2.27
CA ASP A 84 8.94 8.26 2.45
C ASP A 84 8.60 7.95 3.92
N PHE A 85 7.64 7.08 4.15
CA PHE A 85 7.25 6.62 5.49
C PHE A 85 6.56 5.27 5.42
N ALA A 86 6.76 4.44 6.43
CA ALA A 86 6.06 3.17 6.55
C ALA A 86 4.58 3.42 6.88
N ILE A 87 3.65 2.92 6.04
CA ILE A 87 2.20 3.17 6.27
C ILE A 87 1.65 2.43 7.50
N ASN A 88 2.37 1.42 7.98
CA ASN A 88 2.09 0.74 9.25
C ASN A 88 2.67 1.49 10.47
N PHE A 89 3.36 2.62 10.27
CA PHE A 89 4.08 3.42 11.27
C PHE A 89 5.17 2.66 12.03
N ASN A 90 5.71 1.61 11.43
CA ASN A 90 6.86 0.89 11.94
C ASN A 90 8.02 1.04 10.95
N GLU A 91 8.83 2.09 11.13
CA GLU A 91 9.98 2.37 10.25
C GLU A 91 11.06 1.28 10.31
N ASP A 92 11.17 0.55 11.43
CA ASP A 92 12.11 -0.57 11.57
C ASP A 92 11.62 -1.82 10.82
N ASN A 93 10.31 -1.94 10.59
CA ASN A 93 9.71 -3.02 9.82
C ASN A 93 8.45 -2.56 9.06
N PRO A 94 8.60 -2.13 7.79
CA PRO A 94 7.49 -1.64 6.96
C PRO A 94 6.61 -2.77 6.38
N GLU A 95 6.88 -4.03 6.73
CA GLU A 95 6.17 -5.16 6.17
C GLU A 95 4.74 -5.31 6.72
N CYS A 96 3.83 -5.61 5.79
CA CYS A 96 2.43 -5.90 6.06
C CYS A 96 2.12 -7.33 5.64
N ALA A 97 1.38 -8.07 6.47
CA ALA A 97 1.01 -9.46 6.18
C ALA A 97 -0.10 -9.53 5.10
N GLY A 98 0.29 -9.91 3.88
CA GLY A 98 -0.58 -10.04 2.73
C GLY A 98 -1.17 -8.72 2.25
N ILE A 99 -1.95 -8.78 1.16
CA ILE A 99 -2.61 -7.57 0.63
C ILE A 99 -3.61 -6.98 1.62
N GLN A 100 -4.24 -7.85 2.42
CA GLN A 100 -5.17 -7.43 3.45
C GLN A 100 -4.49 -6.59 4.53
N GLY A 101 -3.28 -6.96 4.96
CA GLY A 101 -2.48 -6.15 5.89
C GLY A 101 -2.14 -4.77 5.32
N VAL A 102 -1.80 -4.70 4.02
CA VAL A 102 -1.53 -3.41 3.35
C VAL A 102 -2.81 -2.53 3.32
N VAL A 103 -3.96 -3.12 3.02
CA VAL A 103 -5.25 -2.41 3.00
C VAL A 103 -5.60 -1.86 4.39
N GLU A 104 -5.43 -2.67 5.43
CA GLU A 104 -5.68 -2.27 6.82
C GLU A 104 -4.71 -1.17 7.27
N ALA A 105 -3.43 -1.28 6.92
CA ALA A 105 -2.43 -0.26 7.19
C ALA A 105 -2.76 1.05 6.48
N TYR A 106 -3.15 1.01 5.20
CA TYR A 106 -3.59 2.18 4.44
C TYR A 106 -4.79 2.87 5.11
N GLN A 107 -5.84 2.11 5.44
CA GLN A 107 -7.03 2.66 6.10
C GLN A 107 -6.73 3.28 7.48
N SER A 108 -5.81 2.66 8.24
CA SER A 108 -5.36 3.15 9.55
C SER A 108 -4.41 4.35 9.45
N CYS A 109 -3.75 4.50 8.32
CA CYS A 109 -2.81 5.57 8.01
C CYS A 109 -3.53 6.87 7.66
N LEU A 110 -4.56 6.81 6.82
CA LEU A 110 -5.27 7.99 6.32
C LEU A 110 -5.66 9.02 7.41
N PRO A 111 -6.22 8.64 8.58
CA PRO A 111 -6.59 9.62 9.62
C PRO A 111 -5.42 10.37 10.28
N LYS A 112 -4.17 9.92 10.04
CA LYS A 112 -2.95 10.47 10.65
C LYS A 112 -2.12 11.34 9.68
N LEU A 113 -2.54 11.41 8.41
CA LEU A 113 -1.92 12.20 7.34
C LEU A 113 -2.42 13.65 7.27
#